data_AF-A0A0P1EMB2-F1
#
_entry.id   AF-A0A0P1EMB2-F1
#
_cell.length_a   1.000
_cell.length_b   1.000
_cell.length_c   1.000
_cell.angle_alpha   90.00
_cell.angle_beta   90.00
_cell.angle_gamma   90.00
#
_symmetry.space_group_name_H-M   'P 1'
#
loop_
_entity.id
_entity.type
_entity.pdbx_description
1 polymer ?
#
loop_
_entity_poly.entity_id
_entity_poly.type
_entity_poly.pdbx_seq_one_letter_code
_entity_poly.pdbx_strand_id
1 'polypeptide(L)'
;MSQTKPVIVVSCPDVPGHGDHLCPALIASLTQAAPEHVVQETANDDTTRPEDLHVTLVMRDATDYRLIGTLEWRTQQQPPSSGPEVELTVMDSTIRPGMYRQFTDELIKANAKFVANDTN
;
A
#
# COMPACT_ATOMS: atom_id res chain seq x y z
N MET A 1 -14.97 3.84 27.09
CA MET A 1 -13.63 3.35 26.69
C MET A 1 -13.53 3.61 25.20
N SER A 2 -12.79 4.63 24.80
CA SER A 2 -12.67 5.02 23.38
C SER A 2 -11.80 3.99 22.69
N GLN A 3 -12.38 3.09 21.89
CA GLN A 3 -11.62 2.22 20.99
C GLN A 3 -11.06 3.11 19.87
N THR A 4 -9.81 3.50 20.00
CA THR A 4 -9.08 4.16 18.92
C THR A 4 -8.85 3.10 17.84
N LYS A 5 -9.43 3.29 16.65
CA LYS A 5 -9.23 2.36 15.53
C LYS A 5 -7.72 2.19 15.24
N PRO A 6 -7.27 0.98 14.88
CA PRO A 6 -5.91 0.77 14.41
C PRO A 6 -5.67 1.61 13.14
N VAL A 7 -4.47 2.16 12.99
CA VAL A 7 -4.12 3.06 11.88
C VAL A 7 -3.15 2.35 10.95
N ILE A 8 -3.42 2.45 9.64
CA ILE A 8 -2.49 2.06 8.59
C ILE A 8 -1.88 3.34 8.02
N VAL A 9 -0.58 3.45 8.15
CA VAL A 9 0.23 4.60 7.75
C VAL A 9 0.89 4.25 6.43
N VAL A 10 0.52 4.96 5.36
CA VAL A 10 0.95 4.67 4.00
C VAL A 10 2.09 5.60 3.58
N SER A 11 3.20 5.00 3.16
CA SER A 11 4.31 5.69 2.51
C SER A 11 4.19 5.50 1.01
N CYS A 12 3.94 6.60 0.31
CA CYS A 12 3.73 6.59 -1.12
C CYS A 12 5.04 6.62 -1.89
N PRO A 13 5.11 5.95 -3.06
CA PRO A 13 6.34 5.87 -3.82
C PRO A 13 6.56 7.18 -4.60
N ASP A 14 7.77 7.72 -4.52
CA ASP A 14 8.18 8.87 -5.34
C ASP A 14 8.59 8.40 -6.73
N VAL A 15 7.59 8.20 -7.59
CA VAL A 15 7.78 7.80 -9.00
C VAL A 15 7.23 8.90 -9.90
N PRO A 16 8.08 9.59 -10.69
CA PRO A 16 7.64 10.62 -11.61
C PRO A 16 6.54 10.13 -12.56
N GLY A 17 5.43 10.87 -12.66
CA GLY A 17 4.31 10.57 -13.55
C GLY A 17 3.37 9.45 -13.09
N HIS A 18 3.75 8.67 -12.07
CA HIS A 18 2.93 7.56 -11.56
C HIS A 18 2.54 7.70 -10.09
N GLY A 19 3.33 8.41 -9.27
CA GLY A 19 3.11 8.58 -7.83
C GLY A 19 1.73 9.15 -7.49
N ASP A 20 1.31 10.18 -8.23
CA ASP A 20 0.01 10.86 -8.10
C ASP A 20 -1.19 9.93 -8.31
N HIS A 21 -0.99 8.79 -8.98
CA HIS A 21 -2.03 7.79 -9.22
C HIS A 21 -1.88 6.55 -8.34
N LEU A 22 -0.65 6.12 -8.06
CA LEU A 22 -0.34 4.95 -7.23
C LEU A 22 -0.74 5.17 -5.77
N CYS A 23 -0.42 6.33 -5.21
CA CYS A 23 -0.71 6.67 -3.83
C CYS A 23 -2.22 6.62 -3.50
N PRO A 24 -3.09 7.37 -4.20
CA PRO A 24 -4.52 7.32 -3.92
C PRO A 24 -5.15 5.96 -4.24
N ALA A 25 -4.64 5.24 -5.25
CA ALA A 25 -5.09 3.89 -5.55
C ALA A 25 -4.81 2.93 -4.40
N LEU A 26 -3.60 2.99 -3.81
CA LEU A 26 -3.20 2.15 -2.68
C LEU A 26 -4.04 2.45 -1.44
N ILE A 27 -4.23 3.72 -1.11
CA ILE A 27 -5.07 4.15 0.03
C ILE A 27 -6.50 3.63 -0.14
N ALA A 28 -7.07 3.74 -1.35
CA ALA A 28 -8.40 3.23 -1.64
C ALA A 28 -8.49 1.69 -1.50
N SER A 29 -7.49 0.97 -2.02
CA SER A 29 -7.42 -0.50 -1.91
C SER A 29 -7.29 -0.94 -0.44
N LEU A 30 -6.43 -0.28 0.35
CA LEU A 30 -6.26 -0.55 1.78
C LEU A 30 -7.53 -0.26 2.57
N THR A 31 -8.19 0.87 2.31
CA THR A 31 -9.45 1.25 2.99
C THR A 31 -10.54 0.21 2.73
N GLN A 32 -10.59 -0.35 1.52
CA GLN A 32 -11.54 -1.40 1.17
C GLN A 32 -11.18 -2.75 1.81
N ALA A 33 -9.89 -3.10 1.87
CA ALA A 33 -9.43 -4.37 2.42
C ALA A 33 -9.47 -4.39 3.96
N ALA A 34 -9.34 -3.23 4.60
CA ALA A 34 -9.22 -3.05 6.04
C ALA A 34 -10.24 -2.02 6.57
N PRO A 35 -11.56 -2.26 6.47
CA PRO A 35 -12.59 -1.28 6.82
C PRO A 35 -12.59 -0.88 8.31
N GLU A 36 -12.01 -1.72 9.17
CA GLU A 36 -11.85 -1.45 10.60
C GLU A 36 -10.67 -0.52 10.92
N HIS A 37 -9.79 -0.28 9.95
CA HIS A 37 -8.61 0.56 10.10
C HIS A 37 -8.84 1.97 9.57
N VAL A 38 -8.12 2.94 10.12
CA VAL A 38 -8.00 4.28 9.54
C VAL A 38 -6.76 4.29 8.66
N VAL A 39 -6.92 4.50 7.35
CA VAL A 39 -5.78 4.60 6.42
C VAL A 39 -5.42 6.06 6.25
N GLN A 40 -4.15 6.41 6.48
CA GLN A 40 -3.64 7.76 6.34
C GLN A 40 -2.29 7.77 5.64
N GLU A 41 -2.04 8.78 4.83
CA GLU A 41 -0.73 9.03 4.24
C GLU A 41 0.22 9.62 5.30
N THR A 42 1.48 9.18 5.32
CA THR A 42 2.50 9.77 6.19
C THR A 42 2.79 11.21 5.78
N ALA A 43 2.37 12.19 6.59
CA ALA A 43 2.88 13.55 6.49
C ALA A 43 4.10 13.79 7.40
N ASN A 44 4.20 13.10 8.54
CA ASN A 44 5.31 13.16 9.50
C ASN A 44 5.32 11.91 10.40
N ASP A 45 6.50 11.34 10.65
CA ASP A 45 6.73 10.09 11.40
C ASP A 45 6.47 10.21 12.92
N ASP A 46 6.24 11.43 13.43
CA ASP A 46 6.24 11.75 14.87
C ASP A 46 4.94 11.43 15.63
N THR A 47 3.88 10.98 14.94
CA THR A 47 2.56 10.71 15.54
C THR A 47 2.12 9.25 15.47
N THR A 48 2.99 8.33 15.05
CA THR A 48 2.64 6.91 14.92
C THR A 48 2.81 6.16 16.23
N ARG A 49 1.77 5.43 16.60
CA ARG A 49 1.76 4.57 17.79
C ARG A 49 2.52 3.28 17.49
N PRO A 50 3.05 2.59 18.51
CA PRO A 50 3.78 1.35 18.31
C PRO A 50 2.98 0.25 17.59
N GLU A 51 1.66 0.25 17.78
CA GLU A 51 0.71 -0.66 17.13
C GLU A 51 0.28 -0.24 15.71
N ASP A 52 0.61 0.98 15.26
CA ASP A 52 0.22 1.42 13.93
C ASP A 52 1.04 0.66 12.86
N LEU A 53 0.34 0.23 11.82
CA LEU A 53 0.94 -0.53 10.72
C LEU A 53 1.46 0.45 9.67
N HIS A 54 2.77 0.47 9.47
CA HIS A 54 3.37 1.21 8.36
C HIS A 54 3.40 0.32 7.12
N VAL A 55 2.86 0.81 6.01
CA VAL A 55 2.86 0.14 4.70
C VAL A 55 3.56 1.04 3.70
N THR A 56 4.59 0.52 3.05
CA THR A 56 5.33 1.19 1.99
C THR A 56 5.12 0.44 0.69
N LEU A 57 4.73 1.17 -0.37
CA LEU A 57 4.78 0.62 -1.72
C LEU A 57 6.19 0.85 -2.30
N VAL A 58 6.88 -0.25 -2.59
CA VAL A 58 8.21 -0.23 -3.19
C VAL A 58 8.09 -0.58 -4.66
N MET A 59 8.37 0.42 -5.51
CA MET A 59 8.37 0.23 -6.96
C MET A 59 9.75 -0.25 -7.42
N ARG A 60 9.77 -1.34 -8.20
CA ARG A 60 10.96 -1.86 -8.86
C ARG A 60 11.11 -1.32 -10.28
N ASP A 61 9.99 -1.19 -10.98
CA ASP A 61 9.91 -0.64 -12.31
C ASP A 61 8.57 0.07 -12.47
N ALA A 62 8.59 1.21 -13.15
CA ALA A 62 7.40 2.00 -13.42
C ALA A 62 7.62 2.81 -14.69
N THR A 63 6.86 2.44 -15.72
CA THR A 63 6.87 3.05 -17.04
C THR A 63 5.44 3.24 -17.51
N ASP A 64 5.27 3.94 -18.63
CA ASP A 64 3.98 4.09 -19.29
C ASP A 64 3.31 2.76 -19.66
N TYR A 65 4.04 1.64 -19.68
CA TYR A 65 3.53 0.33 -20.12
C TYR A 65 3.65 -0.78 -19.07
N ARG A 66 4.32 -0.52 -17.95
CA ARG A 66 4.67 -1.54 -16.97
C ARG A 66 4.76 -0.97 -15.57
N LEU A 67 4.20 -1.69 -14.60
CA LEU A 67 4.40 -1.47 -13.17
C LEU A 67 4.87 -2.77 -12.54
N ILE A 68 5.91 -2.69 -11.74
CA ILE A 68 6.40 -3.78 -10.90
C ILE A 68 6.63 -3.23 -9.51
N GLY A 69 6.07 -3.89 -8.52
CA GLY A 69 6.26 -3.47 -7.14
C GLY A 69 5.92 -4.53 -6.12
N THR A 70 6.22 -4.23 -4.87
CA THR A 70 5.86 -5.02 -3.71
C THR A 70 5.40 -4.11 -2.57
N LEU A 71 4.71 -4.69 -1.60
CA LEU A 71 4.40 -4.02 -0.35
C LEU A 71 5.41 -4.44 0.71
N GLU A 72 5.97 -3.46 1.40
CA GLU A 72 6.69 -3.66 2.65
C GLU A 72 5.83 -3.17 3.80
N TRP A 73 5.81 -3.89 4.92
CA TRP A 73 5.06 -3.50 6.09
C TRP A 73 5.82 -3.74 7.39
N ARG A 74 5.58 -2.91 8.38
CA ARG A 74 6.18 -3.01 9.72
C ARG A 74 5.28 -2.37 10.79
N THR A 75 5.38 -2.88 12.00
CA THR A 75 5.03 -2.14 13.22
C THR A 75 6.32 -1.68 13.89
N GLN A 76 6.29 -0.77 14.87
CA GLN A 76 7.53 -0.38 15.58
C GLN A 76 8.17 -1.55 16.36
N GLN A 77 7.38 -2.59 16.66
CA GLN A 77 7.80 -3.73 17.46
C GLN A 77 8.42 -4.87 16.64
N GLN A 78 8.28 -4.84 15.31
CA GLN A 78 8.68 -5.94 14.44
C GLN A 78 9.58 -5.44 13.31
N PRO A 79 10.54 -6.27 12.85
CA PRO A 79 11.30 -5.96 11.66
C PRO A 79 10.37 -5.86 10.43
N PRO A 80 10.74 -5.06 9.43
CA PRO A 80 9.96 -4.96 8.20
C PRO A 80 9.85 -6.32 7.52
N SER A 81 8.64 -6.60 7.05
CA SER A 81 8.28 -7.75 6.23
C SER A 81 7.92 -7.27 4.83
N SER A 82 8.07 -8.15 3.85
CA SER A 82 7.86 -7.83 2.44
C SER A 82 6.98 -8.86 1.76
N GLY A 83 6.18 -8.41 0.82
CA GLY A 83 5.30 -9.22 0.00
C GLY A 83 5.96 -9.82 -1.24
N PRO A 84 5.26 -10.71 -1.95
CA PRO A 84 5.65 -11.07 -3.30
C PRO A 84 5.54 -9.84 -4.22
N GLU A 85 6.38 -9.86 -5.25
CA GLU A 85 6.31 -8.89 -6.32
C GLU A 85 5.07 -9.13 -7.19
N VAL A 86 4.42 -8.04 -7.58
CA VAL A 86 3.31 -8.03 -8.54
C VAL A 86 3.74 -7.23 -9.75
N GLU A 87 3.40 -7.74 -10.93
CA GLU A 87 3.65 -7.10 -12.21
C GLU A 87 2.33 -6.83 -12.95
N LEU A 88 2.22 -5.63 -13.51
CA LEU A 88 1.21 -5.28 -14.50
C LEU A 88 1.91 -4.77 -15.75
N THR A 89 1.70 -5.43 -16.88
CA THR A 89 2.24 -5.04 -18.19
C THR A 89 1.12 -4.89 -19.21
N VAL A 90 1.16 -3.83 -20.01
CA VAL A 90 0.23 -3.55 -21.11
C VAL A 90 0.98 -3.51 -22.44
N MET A 91 0.44 -4.15 -23.47
CA MET A 91 1.13 -4.32 -24.77
C MET A 91 0.78 -3.23 -25.79
N ASP A 92 -0.51 -2.87 -25.89
CA ASP A 92 -1.04 -2.03 -26.97
C ASP A 92 -1.50 -0.63 -26.53
N SER A 93 -1.21 -0.24 -25.28
CA SER A 93 -1.65 1.04 -24.73
C SER A 93 -0.78 1.46 -23.55
N THR A 94 -0.87 2.73 -23.15
CA THR A 94 -0.29 3.18 -21.88
C THR A 94 -1.19 2.83 -20.69
N ILE A 95 -0.60 2.80 -19.51
CA ILE A 95 -1.30 2.58 -18.24
C ILE A 95 -2.32 3.69 -18.02
N ARG A 96 -3.56 3.26 -17.79
CA ARG A 96 -4.70 4.15 -17.58
C ARG A 96 -4.98 4.32 -16.08
N PRO A 97 -5.62 5.43 -15.66
CA PRO A 97 -5.97 5.67 -14.25
C PRO A 97 -6.62 4.47 -13.52
N GLY A 98 -7.53 3.74 -14.17
CA GLY A 98 -8.19 2.57 -13.58
C GLY A 98 -7.27 1.36 -13.33
N MET A 99 -6.15 1.27 -14.05
CA MET A 99 -5.19 0.16 -13.94
C MET A 99 -4.30 0.26 -12.70
N TYR A 100 -4.04 1.48 -12.20
CA TYR A 100 -3.34 1.66 -10.94
C TYR A 100 -4.10 1.01 -9.77
N ARG A 101 -5.44 1.13 -9.77
CA ARG A 101 -6.27 0.48 -8.76
C ARG A 101 -6.27 -1.04 -8.89
N GLN A 102 -6.31 -1.56 -10.11
CA GLN A 102 -6.18 -3.00 -10.32
C GLN A 102 -4.84 -3.52 -9.78
N PHE A 103 -3.74 -2.81 -10.08
CA PHE A 103 -2.41 -3.15 -9.60
C PHE A 103 -2.33 -3.14 -8.07
N THR A 104 -2.85 -2.11 -7.40
CA THR A 104 -2.84 -2.04 -5.94
C THR A 104 -3.77 -3.07 -5.30
N ASP A 105 -4.91 -3.39 -5.91
CA ASP A 105 -5.79 -4.47 -5.44
C ASP A 105 -5.09 -5.83 -5.50
N GLU A 106 -4.34 -6.12 -6.59
CA GLU A 106 -3.56 -7.36 -6.70
C GLU A 106 -2.40 -7.40 -5.69
N LEU A 107 -1.71 -6.29 -5.45
CA LEU A 107 -0.71 -6.17 -4.37
C LEU A 107 -1.31 -6.51 -3.00
N ILE A 108 -2.49 -5.96 -2.68
CA ILE A 108 -3.15 -6.24 -1.40
C ILE A 108 -3.61 -7.70 -1.31
N LYS A 109 -4.20 -8.25 -2.38
CA LYS A 109 -4.61 -9.67 -2.42
C LYS A 109 -3.44 -10.62 -2.21
N ALA A 110 -2.32 -10.36 -2.88
CA ALA A 110 -1.11 -11.16 -2.75
C ALA A 110 -0.52 -11.11 -1.32
N ASN A 111 -0.95 -10.11 -0.53
CA ASN A 111 -0.44 -9.81 0.80
C ASN A 111 -1.52 -9.79 1.90
N ALA A 112 -2.68 -10.40 1.66
CA ALA A 112 -3.84 -10.32 2.56
C ALA A 112 -3.56 -10.74 4.01
N LYS A 113 -2.48 -11.51 4.24
CA LYS A 113 -2.05 -11.94 5.57
C LYS A 113 -1.62 -10.79 6.48
N PHE A 114 -1.06 -9.69 5.97
CA PHE A 114 -0.69 -8.57 6.86
C PHE A 114 -1.90 -7.73 7.27
N VAL A 115 -2.93 -7.68 6.43
CA VAL A 115 -4.19 -6.97 6.73
C VAL A 115 -5.04 -7.74 7.76
N ALA A 116 -4.91 -9.06 7.81
CA ALA A 116 -5.70 -9.94 8.68
C ALA A 116 -5.05 -10.23 10.06
N ASN A 117 -3.75 -10.00 10.23
CA ASN A 117 -2.98 -10.44 11.41
C ASN A 117 -3.07 -9.51 12.64
N ASP A 118 -3.84 -8.42 12.59
CA ASP A 118 -4.16 -7.59 13.78
C ASP A 118 -5.27 -8.17 14.68
N THR A 119 -5.67 -9.43 14.46
CA THR A 119 -6.82 -10.05 15.14
C THR A 119 -6.50 -11.24 16.07
N ASN A 120 -5.27 -11.36 16.60
CA ASN A 120 -4.98 -12.42 17.58
C ASN A 120 -4.15 -11.97 18.78
#